data_AF-A0A100VS98-F1
#
_entry.id   AF-A0A100VS98-F1
#
_cell.length_a   1.000
_cell.length_b   1.000
_cell.length_c   1.000
_cell.angle_alpha   90.00
_cell.angle_beta   90.00
_cell.angle_gamma   90.00
#
_symmetry.space_group_name_H-M   'P 1'
#
loop_
_entity.id
_entity.type
_entity.pdbx_description
1 polymer ?
#
loop_
_entity_poly.entity_id
_entity_poly.type
_entity_poly.pdbx_seq_one_letter_code
_entity_poly.pdbx_strand_id
1 'polypeptide(L)'
;MADVKVPVPLASWYKPTNGDEDQLNRWDIGVVDASQASEIDTFLIFNNRKGLEDVPDMQNAVIMTKDSNGGNTGELVEGQWIEVRVDEIDTGFNKIGWDSIENVAVSRPIKTTGSTTNVDGTFTPNVGSHTTTSGEVSLLGVKNDGDLINAKGNYVKVQLLCRIPGNASAGLINFRTRITYQYV
;
A
#
# COMPACT_ATOMS: atom_id res chain seq x y z
N MET A 1 23.33 13.54 -24.55
CA MET A 1 23.37 12.39 -23.64
C MET A 1 21.94 12.16 -23.21
N ALA A 2 21.33 11.04 -23.58
CA ALA A 2 19.99 10.72 -23.12
C ALA A 2 20.07 10.48 -21.60
N ASP A 3 19.19 11.12 -20.84
CA ASP A 3 19.08 10.90 -19.41
C ASP A 3 18.79 9.42 -19.17
N VAL A 4 19.72 8.70 -18.53
CA VAL A 4 19.52 7.30 -18.19
C VAL A 4 18.48 7.30 -17.08
N LYS A 5 17.22 7.03 -17.44
CA LYS A 5 16.15 6.83 -16.47
C LYS A 5 16.51 5.64 -15.60
N VAL A 6 17.00 5.90 -14.39
CA VAL A 6 17.22 4.87 -13.39
C VAL A 6 15.88 4.16 -13.14
N PRO A 7 15.82 2.82 -13.23
CA PRO A 7 14.61 2.08 -12.92
C PRO A 7 14.12 2.42 -11.52
N VAL A 8 12.82 2.60 -11.35
CA VAL A 8 12.19 2.87 -10.05
C VAL A 8 11.02 1.92 -9.83
N PRO A 9 10.68 1.56 -8.60
CA PRO A 9 9.49 0.78 -8.31
C PRO A 9 8.23 1.45 -8.90
N LEU A 10 7.34 0.64 -9.46
CA LEU A 10 6.12 1.09 -10.12
C LEU A 10 4.90 0.75 -9.26
N ALA A 11 4.69 1.57 -8.23
CA ALA A 11 3.55 1.43 -7.32
C ALA A 11 2.22 1.70 -8.04
N SER A 12 1.25 0.82 -7.87
CA SER A 12 -0.09 1.00 -8.42
C SER A 12 -1.16 0.31 -7.58
N TRP A 13 -2.38 0.82 -7.64
CA TRP A 13 -3.52 0.37 -6.82
C TRP A 13 -4.63 -0.14 -7.73
N TYR A 14 -5.24 -1.26 -7.38
CA TYR A 14 -6.31 -1.90 -8.15
C TYR A 14 -7.43 -2.39 -7.26
N LYS A 15 -8.64 -2.52 -7.83
CA LYS A 15 -9.74 -3.27 -7.19
C LYS A 15 -9.36 -4.75 -7.01
N PRO A 16 -10.01 -5.48 -6.09
CA PRO A 16 -9.73 -6.90 -5.85
C PRO A 16 -10.03 -7.80 -7.06
N THR A 17 -10.83 -7.33 -8.01
CA THR A 17 -11.14 -8.00 -9.28
C THR A 17 -9.95 -8.01 -10.24
N ASN A 18 -8.96 -7.12 -10.06
CA ASN A 18 -7.69 -7.07 -10.81
C ASN A 18 -7.83 -7.02 -12.34
N GLY A 19 -8.93 -6.50 -12.87
CA GLY A 19 -9.11 -6.23 -14.29
C GLY A 19 -8.20 -5.10 -14.78
N ASP A 20 -8.08 -4.95 -16.10
CA ASP A 20 -7.20 -3.93 -16.68
C ASP A 20 -7.72 -2.50 -16.51
N GLU A 21 -9.04 -2.34 -16.39
CA GLU A 21 -9.70 -1.07 -16.10
C GLU A 21 -9.93 -0.85 -14.59
N ASP A 22 -9.39 -1.73 -13.74
CA ASP A 22 -9.61 -1.69 -12.29
C ASP A 22 -8.57 -0.85 -11.55
N GLN A 23 -7.70 -0.13 -12.26
CA GLN A 23 -6.73 0.76 -11.61
C GLN A 23 -7.46 1.90 -10.88
N LEU A 24 -7.07 2.12 -9.63
CA LEU A 24 -7.66 3.12 -8.74
C LEU A 24 -6.68 4.28 -8.51
N ASN A 25 -7.14 5.49 -8.80
CA ASN A 25 -6.40 6.73 -8.52
C ASN A 25 -7.04 7.55 -7.38
N ARG A 26 -8.18 7.10 -6.87
CA ARG A 26 -8.94 7.73 -5.80
C ARG A 26 -9.68 6.67 -5.00
N TRP A 27 -9.70 6.85 -3.69
CA TRP A 27 -10.59 6.14 -2.78
C TRP A 27 -11.66 7.12 -2.30
N ASP A 28 -12.93 6.77 -2.48
CA ASP A 28 -14.07 7.54 -2.01
C ASP A 28 -14.83 6.71 -0.97
N ILE A 29 -14.80 7.16 0.29
CA ILE A 29 -15.45 6.48 1.42
C ILE A 29 -16.94 6.83 1.48
N GLY A 30 -17.37 7.89 0.79
CA GLY A 30 -18.71 8.43 0.91
C GLY A 30 -18.96 9.08 2.26
N VAL A 31 -20.20 8.95 2.76
CA VAL A 31 -20.65 9.54 4.02
C VAL A 31 -20.56 8.49 5.12
N VAL A 32 -19.94 8.85 6.25
CA VAL A 32 -19.84 8.01 7.44
C VAL A 32 -20.32 8.82 8.63
N ASP A 33 -21.26 8.28 9.39
CA ASP A 33 -21.79 8.93 10.58
C ASP A 33 -20.80 8.84 11.75
N ALA A 34 -20.86 9.82 12.64
CA ALA A 34 -20.04 9.82 13.85
C ALA A 34 -20.34 8.59 14.72
N SER A 35 -19.30 8.05 15.36
CA SER A 35 -19.33 6.79 16.12
C SER A 35 -19.58 5.54 15.27
N GLN A 36 -19.52 5.62 13.94
CA GLN A 36 -19.63 4.48 13.04
C GLN A 36 -18.33 4.19 12.29
N ALA A 37 -18.25 2.96 11.76
CA ALA A 37 -17.25 2.58 10.79
C ALA A 37 -17.88 2.60 9.40
N SER A 38 -17.09 2.96 8.39
CA SER A 38 -17.45 2.77 6.99
C SER A 38 -17.53 1.28 6.63
N GLU A 39 -18.05 1.00 5.44
CA GLU A 39 -17.80 -0.27 4.77
C GLU A 39 -16.30 -0.52 4.59
N ILE A 40 -15.94 -1.79 4.43
CA ILE A 40 -14.56 -2.20 4.18
C ILE A 40 -14.30 -2.19 2.67
N ASP A 41 -13.36 -1.36 2.26
CA ASP A 41 -12.85 -1.36 0.89
C ASP A 41 -11.60 -2.23 0.78
N THR A 42 -11.51 -3.05 -0.25
CA THR A 42 -10.36 -3.91 -0.52
C THR A 42 -9.57 -3.38 -1.71
N PHE A 43 -8.25 -3.41 -1.62
CA PHE A 43 -7.34 -2.97 -2.67
C PHE A 43 -6.21 -3.97 -2.86
N LEU A 44 -5.71 -4.04 -4.09
CA LEU A 44 -4.44 -4.68 -4.41
C LEU A 44 -3.42 -3.59 -4.67
N ILE A 45 -2.30 -3.63 -3.93
CA ILE A 45 -1.18 -2.72 -4.12
C ILE A 45 -0.08 -3.52 -4.80
N PHE A 46 0.29 -3.11 -6.00
CA PHE A 46 1.32 -3.75 -6.81
C PHE A 46 2.61 -2.93 -6.85
N ASN A 47 3.72 -3.65 -6.98
CA ASN A 47 4.93 -3.18 -7.64
C ASN A 47 5.07 -3.89 -9.00
N ASN A 48 5.16 -3.11 -10.08
CA ASN A 48 5.38 -3.62 -11.45
C ASN A 48 4.27 -4.52 -12.03
N ARG A 49 2.98 -4.22 -11.80
CA ARG A 49 1.88 -5.01 -12.38
C ARG A 49 1.98 -5.05 -13.90
N LYS A 50 1.95 -6.25 -14.49
CA LYS A 50 2.06 -6.46 -15.95
C LYS A 50 3.32 -5.85 -16.58
N GLY A 51 4.38 -5.68 -15.78
CA GLY A 51 5.67 -5.18 -16.27
C GLY A 51 6.30 -6.17 -17.24
N LEU A 52 6.90 -5.65 -18.32
CA LEU A 52 7.65 -6.46 -19.29
C LEU A 52 9.11 -6.68 -18.88
N GLU A 53 9.63 -5.79 -18.04
CA GLU A 53 10.99 -5.80 -17.52
C GLU A 53 10.95 -5.73 -16.00
N ASP A 54 12.00 -6.23 -15.35
CA ASP A 54 12.17 -6.10 -13.91
C ASP A 54 12.42 -4.63 -13.54
N VAL A 55 11.84 -4.20 -12.42
CA VAL A 55 12.13 -2.94 -11.75
C VAL A 55 12.62 -3.23 -10.33
N PRO A 56 13.17 -2.24 -9.61
CA PRO A 56 13.62 -2.47 -8.25
C PRO A 56 12.48 -2.93 -7.33
N ASP A 57 12.84 -3.80 -6.39
CA ASP A 57 11.95 -4.23 -5.33
C ASP A 57 11.65 -3.06 -4.38
N MET A 58 10.42 -3.03 -3.85
CA MET A 58 10.09 -2.14 -2.73
C MET A 58 10.59 -2.76 -1.43
N GLN A 59 11.45 -2.02 -0.73
CA GLN A 59 12.01 -2.43 0.55
C GLN A 59 11.38 -1.62 1.70
N ASN A 60 11.15 -2.28 2.83
CA ASN A 60 10.56 -1.69 4.04
C ASN A 60 9.30 -0.87 3.75
N ALA A 61 8.43 -1.38 2.87
CA ALA A 61 7.27 -0.65 2.43
C ALA A 61 6.24 -0.55 3.55
N VAL A 62 5.71 0.66 3.76
CA VAL A 62 4.66 0.95 4.75
C VAL A 62 3.54 1.76 4.13
N ILE A 63 2.32 1.54 4.62
CA ILE A 63 1.13 2.33 4.32
C ILE A 63 0.83 3.29 5.48
N MET A 64 0.48 4.53 5.15
CA MET A 64 -0.01 5.53 6.10
C MET A 64 -0.97 6.52 5.45
N THR A 65 -1.58 7.39 6.24
CA THR A 65 -2.36 8.54 5.74
C THR A 65 -1.61 9.85 5.91
N LYS A 66 -1.92 10.81 5.04
CA LYS A 66 -1.46 12.20 5.06
C LYS A 66 -2.65 13.09 4.78
N ASP A 67 -2.53 14.38 5.11
CA ASP A 67 -3.54 15.35 4.66
C ASP A 67 -3.51 15.54 3.14
N SER A 68 -4.48 16.28 2.62
CA SER A 68 -4.60 16.58 1.18
C SER A 68 -3.39 17.29 0.57
N ASN A 69 -2.56 17.96 1.38
CA ASN A 69 -1.32 18.62 0.98
C ASN A 69 -0.06 17.76 1.22
N GLY A 70 -0.23 16.55 1.77
CA GLY A 70 0.86 15.63 2.08
C GLY A 70 1.52 15.84 3.44
N GLY A 71 0.96 16.71 4.28
CA GLY A 71 1.36 16.93 5.67
C GLY A 71 0.76 15.93 6.65
N ASN A 72 1.03 16.15 7.93
CA ASN A 72 0.67 15.29 9.06
C ASN A 72 -0.49 15.86 9.89
N THR A 73 -1.32 16.72 9.29
CA THR A 73 -2.30 17.52 10.04
C THR A 73 -3.74 17.08 9.76
N GLY A 74 -4.66 17.52 10.62
CA GLY A 74 -6.09 17.34 10.42
C GLY A 74 -6.65 16.13 11.17
N GLU A 75 -7.90 16.23 11.58
CA GLU A 75 -8.51 15.32 12.56
C GLU A 75 -8.46 13.85 12.15
N LEU A 76 -8.62 13.54 10.86
CA LEU A 76 -8.55 12.17 10.34
C LEU A 76 -7.14 11.58 10.46
N VAL A 77 -6.12 12.39 10.18
CA VAL A 77 -4.71 11.96 10.17
C VAL A 77 -4.18 11.87 11.59
N GLU A 78 -4.39 12.91 12.39
CA GLU A 78 -3.92 13.00 13.79
C GLU A 78 -4.76 12.12 14.74
N GLY A 79 -6.05 11.97 14.45
CA GLY A 79 -6.93 11.05 15.15
C GLY A 79 -6.84 9.60 14.68
N GLN A 80 -6.08 9.35 13.59
CA GLN A 80 -5.81 8.03 13.03
C GLN A 80 -7.12 7.26 12.71
N TRP A 81 -8.04 7.91 12.01
CA TRP A 81 -9.38 7.36 11.75
C TRP A 81 -9.38 6.25 10.70
N ILE A 82 -8.35 6.20 9.86
CA ILE A 82 -8.21 5.11 8.89
C ILE A 82 -7.55 3.92 9.57
N GLU A 83 -8.20 2.77 9.43
CA GLU A 83 -7.68 1.48 9.86
C GLU A 83 -7.38 0.62 8.63
N VAL A 84 -6.27 -0.12 8.67
CA VAL A 84 -5.82 -1.02 7.62
C VAL A 84 -5.61 -2.43 8.15
N ARG A 85 -5.98 -3.42 7.35
CA ARG A 85 -5.54 -4.81 7.49
C ARG A 85 -4.80 -5.22 6.24
N VAL A 86 -3.59 -5.73 6.39
CA VAL A 86 -2.79 -6.32 5.31
C VAL A 86 -2.97 -7.83 5.40
N ASP A 87 -3.69 -8.43 4.45
CA ASP A 87 -4.18 -9.81 4.55
C ASP A 87 -3.05 -10.83 4.70
N GLU A 88 -1.86 -10.54 4.16
CA GLU A 88 -0.70 -11.41 4.24
C GLU A 88 -0.08 -11.51 5.65
N ILE A 89 -0.33 -10.53 6.54
CA ILE A 89 0.40 -10.42 7.83
C ILE A 89 -0.46 -10.07 9.04
N ASP A 90 -1.68 -9.58 8.82
CA ASP A 90 -2.54 -9.07 9.88
C ASP A 90 -3.67 -10.04 10.22
N THR A 91 -3.94 -10.15 11.51
CA THR A 91 -5.14 -10.84 12.03
C THR A 91 -6.30 -9.87 12.28
N GLY A 92 -6.06 -8.56 12.22
CA GLY A 92 -7.04 -7.52 12.51
C GLY A 92 -6.65 -6.15 11.97
N PHE A 93 -7.54 -5.18 12.12
CA PHE A 93 -7.35 -3.81 11.66
C PHE A 93 -6.42 -3.02 12.58
N ASN A 94 -5.51 -2.24 11.98
CA ASN A 94 -4.53 -1.40 12.64
C ASN A 94 -4.71 0.05 12.21
N LYS A 95 -4.64 1.00 13.14
CA LYS A 95 -4.73 2.42 12.82
C LYS A 95 -3.53 2.90 12.00
N ILE A 96 -3.75 3.89 11.13
CA ILE A 96 -2.70 4.60 10.40
C ILE A 96 -2.95 6.11 10.35
N GLY A 97 -1.86 6.88 10.33
CA GLY A 97 -1.88 8.34 10.31
C GLY A 97 -0.67 8.93 11.01
N TRP A 98 -0.92 9.84 11.95
CA TRP A 98 0.10 10.54 12.70
C TRP A 98 -0.23 10.55 14.19
N ASP A 99 0.76 10.30 15.03
CA ASP A 99 0.65 10.57 16.46
C ASP A 99 1.20 11.97 16.73
N SER A 100 0.31 12.92 17.03
CA SER A 100 0.69 14.31 17.29
C SER A 100 1.30 14.53 18.67
N ILE A 101 1.15 13.58 19.59
CA ILE A 101 1.74 13.65 20.93
C ILE A 101 3.19 13.18 20.88
N GLU A 102 3.44 12.02 20.28
CA GLU A 102 4.79 11.46 20.13
C GLU A 102 5.54 12.06 18.94
N ASN A 103 4.83 12.77 18.06
CA ASN A 103 5.35 13.34 16.81
C ASN A 103 5.97 12.26 15.90
N VAL A 104 5.27 11.13 15.75
CA VAL A 104 5.71 9.98 14.94
C VAL A 104 4.65 9.55 13.94
N ALA A 105 5.09 8.92 12.86
CA ALA A 105 4.18 8.30 11.90
C ALA A 105 3.58 7.02 12.48
N VAL A 106 2.26 6.90 12.42
CA VAL A 106 1.56 5.62 12.65
C VAL A 106 1.34 4.98 11.29
N SER A 107 2.13 3.96 10.98
CA SER A 107 2.14 3.29 9.69
C SER A 107 2.07 1.79 9.87
N ARG A 108 1.59 1.09 8.84
CA ARG A 108 1.56 -0.38 8.82
C ARG A 108 2.51 -0.90 7.75
N PRO A 109 3.38 -1.89 8.05
CA PRO A 109 4.13 -2.58 7.01
C PRO A 109 3.21 -3.22 5.99
N ILE A 110 3.55 -3.10 4.71
CA ILE A 110 2.96 -3.94 3.66
C ILE A 110 4.04 -4.91 3.20
N LYS A 111 3.74 -6.20 3.16
CA LYS A 111 4.68 -7.21 2.68
C LYS A 111 3.98 -8.42 2.10
N THR A 112 4.60 -8.98 1.08
CA THR A 112 4.16 -10.20 0.43
C THR A 112 4.76 -11.42 1.11
N THR A 113 4.03 -12.53 1.08
CA THR A 113 4.52 -13.83 1.56
C THR A 113 4.57 -14.88 0.45
N GLY A 114 4.05 -14.54 -0.73
CA GLY A 114 4.05 -15.42 -1.90
C GLY A 114 5.22 -15.18 -2.84
N SER A 115 5.33 -16.05 -3.83
CA SER A 115 6.34 -15.96 -4.89
C SER A 115 5.72 -15.47 -6.19
N THR A 116 6.55 -14.84 -7.01
CA THR A 116 6.22 -14.53 -8.40
C THR A 116 6.85 -15.56 -9.32
N THR A 117 6.08 -16.13 -10.23
CA THR A 117 6.55 -17.09 -11.23
C THR A 117 6.32 -16.53 -12.62
N ASN A 118 7.37 -16.50 -13.42
CA ASN A 118 7.33 -16.11 -14.83
C ASN A 118 8.23 -17.06 -15.65
N VAL A 119 8.48 -16.71 -16.92
CA VAL A 119 9.30 -17.53 -17.84
C VAL A 119 10.77 -17.66 -17.41
N ASP A 120 11.28 -16.74 -16.59
CA ASP A 120 12.67 -16.73 -16.13
C ASP A 120 12.86 -17.52 -14.82
N GLY A 121 11.76 -17.83 -14.11
CA GLY A 121 11.81 -18.64 -12.90
C GLY A 121 10.76 -18.29 -11.87
N THR A 122 11.02 -18.69 -10.63
CA THR A 122 10.20 -18.35 -9.46
C THR A 122 11.04 -17.56 -8.47
N PHE A 123 10.51 -16.41 -8.07
CA PHE A 123 11.18 -15.40 -7.28
C PHE A 123 10.39 -15.20 -5.98
N THR A 124 11.10 -15.25 -4.86
CA THR A 124 10.49 -15.16 -3.53
C THR A 124 11.12 -13.99 -2.77
N PRO A 125 10.32 -13.08 -2.18
CA PRO A 125 10.83 -12.02 -1.33
C PRO A 125 11.77 -12.58 -0.24
N ASN A 126 12.86 -11.86 0.05
CA ASN A 126 13.80 -12.18 1.13
C ASN A 126 14.53 -13.53 0.98
N VAL A 127 14.58 -14.07 -0.23
CA VAL A 127 15.35 -15.28 -0.58
C VAL A 127 16.28 -14.95 -1.74
N GLY A 128 17.35 -15.74 -1.90
CA GLY A 128 18.38 -15.56 -2.92
C GLY A 128 17.86 -15.15 -4.31
N SER A 129 18.59 -14.20 -4.91
CA SER A 129 18.27 -13.21 -5.95
C SER A 129 17.47 -11.98 -5.49
N HIS A 130 16.53 -12.12 -4.56
CA HIS A 130 15.72 -11.02 -3.99
C HIS A 130 15.98 -10.82 -2.49
N THR A 131 17.27 -10.70 -2.15
CA THR A 131 17.72 -10.30 -0.81
C THR A 131 18.31 -8.91 -0.86
N THR A 132 18.02 -8.08 0.14
CA THR A 132 18.67 -6.77 0.31
C THR A 132 19.67 -6.81 1.47
N THR A 133 20.70 -5.98 1.39
CA THR A 133 21.66 -5.75 2.49
C THR A 133 21.04 -4.89 3.60
N SER A 134 20.00 -4.12 3.30
CA SER A 134 19.28 -3.31 4.30
C SER A 134 17.77 -3.47 4.15
N GLY A 135 17.11 -3.95 5.20
CA GLY A 135 15.67 -4.05 5.26
C GLY A 135 15.07 -5.35 4.75
N GLU A 136 13.75 -5.38 4.68
CA GLU A 136 12.96 -6.47 4.12
C GLU A 136 12.51 -6.11 2.71
N VAL A 137 12.59 -7.04 1.76
CA VAL A 137 11.90 -6.93 0.47
C VAL A 137 10.41 -7.14 0.71
N SER A 138 9.65 -6.05 0.60
CA SER A 138 8.22 -6.01 0.85
C SER A 138 7.42 -6.48 -0.37
N LEU A 139 7.69 -5.89 -1.54
CA LEU A 139 7.04 -6.24 -2.81
C LEU A 139 8.10 -6.36 -3.90
N LEU A 140 8.12 -7.49 -4.60
CA LEU A 140 8.98 -7.73 -5.74
C LEU A 140 8.68 -6.76 -6.89
N GLY A 141 9.71 -6.35 -7.61
CA GLY A 141 9.64 -5.60 -8.86
C GLY A 141 9.80 -6.49 -10.10
N VAL A 142 9.76 -7.81 -9.95
CA VAL A 142 9.93 -8.78 -11.05
C VAL A 142 8.82 -8.64 -12.09
N LYS A 143 9.16 -8.77 -13.37
CA LYS A 143 8.21 -8.79 -14.48
C LYS A 143 7.17 -9.90 -14.28
N ASN A 144 5.92 -9.62 -14.61
CA ASN A 144 4.81 -10.54 -14.38
C ASN A 144 3.71 -10.28 -15.40
N ASP A 145 2.76 -11.22 -15.49
CA ASP A 145 1.58 -11.16 -16.34
C ASP A 145 0.38 -10.47 -15.65
N GLY A 146 0.55 -10.00 -14.41
CA GLY A 146 -0.49 -9.43 -13.57
C GLY A 146 -1.51 -10.43 -13.05
N ASP A 147 -1.33 -11.73 -13.28
CA ASP A 147 -2.22 -12.77 -12.75
C ASP A 147 -1.98 -12.97 -11.24
N LEU A 148 -3.05 -13.04 -10.45
CA LEU A 148 -2.95 -13.10 -8.98
C LEU A 148 -2.36 -14.40 -8.46
N ILE A 149 -2.36 -15.47 -9.26
CA ILE A 149 -1.73 -16.73 -8.90
C ILE A 149 -0.22 -16.63 -9.13
N ASN A 150 0.19 -16.04 -10.25
CA ASN A 150 1.57 -15.97 -10.69
C ASN A 150 2.35 -14.77 -10.12
N ALA A 151 1.69 -13.71 -9.66
CA ALA A 151 2.32 -12.46 -9.24
C ALA A 151 2.32 -12.23 -7.73
N LYS A 152 2.22 -13.28 -6.89
CA LYS A 152 2.02 -13.13 -5.43
C LYS A 152 3.16 -12.44 -4.68
N GLY A 153 4.36 -12.37 -5.28
CA GLY A 153 5.46 -11.58 -4.72
C GLY A 153 5.38 -10.10 -5.09
N ASN A 154 4.61 -9.73 -6.11
CA ASN A 154 4.50 -8.36 -6.62
C ASN A 154 3.38 -7.55 -5.99
N TYR A 155 2.43 -8.16 -5.28
CA TYR A 155 1.30 -7.44 -4.72
C TYR A 155 0.92 -7.89 -3.31
N VAL A 156 0.38 -6.95 -2.56
CA VAL A 156 -0.32 -7.22 -1.29
C VAL A 156 -1.79 -6.91 -1.43
N LYS A 157 -2.63 -7.60 -0.65
CA LYS A 157 -4.03 -7.24 -0.49
C LYS A 157 -4.21 -6.48 0.81
N VAL A 158 -4.75 -5.27 0.70
CA VAL A 158 -5.08 -4.44 1.85
C VAL A 158 -6.57 -4.20 1.94
N GLN A 159 -7.09 -4.19 3.15
CA GLN A 159 -8.44 -3.77 3.47
C GLN A 159 -8.36 -2.49 4.28
N LEU A 160 -9.14 -1.49 3.89
CA LEU A 160 -9.19 -0.19 4.53
C LEU A 160 -10.62 0.11 4.96
N LEU A 161 -10.76 0.74 6.12
CA LEU A 161 -12.00 1.33 6.58
C LEU A 161 -11.71 2.65 7.31
N CYS A 162 -12.73 3.49 7.45
CA CYS A 162 -12.69 4.69 8.27
C CYS A 162 -13.57 4.51 9.50
N ARG A 163 -13.04 4.79 10.70
CA ARG A 163 -13.80 4.80 11.96
C ARG A 163 -13.86 6.22 12.50
N ILE A 164 -15.05 6.83 12.40
CA ILE A 164 -15.27 8.22 12.83
C ILE A 164 -15.54 8.23 14.34
N PRO A 165 -14.77 8.97 15.16
CA PRO A 165 -15.05 9.09 16.58
C PRO A 165 -16.32 9.92 16.84
N GLY A 166 -16.96 9.72 17.99
CA GLY A 166 -18.23 10.40 18.30
C GLY A 166 -18.13 11.91 18.48
N ASN A 167 -16.93 12.44 18.69
CA ASN A 167 -16.64 13.88 18.79
C ASN A 167 -16.05 14.46 17.50
N ALA A 168 -16.14 13.73 16.38
CA ALA A 168 -15.69 14.21 15.07
C ALA A 168 -16.43 15.48 14.63
N SER A 169 -15.71 16.38 13.96
CA SER A 169 -16.32 17.52 13.31
C SER A 169 -17.12 17.06 12.08
N ALA A 170 -18.28 17.66 11.84
CA ALA A 170 -18.99 17.43 10.58
C ALA A 170 -18.31 18.20 9.45
N GLY A 171 -18.11 17.56 8.29
CA GLY A 171 -17.58 18.23 7.11
C GLY A 171 -16.96 17.28 6.09
N LEU A 172 -16.59 17.84 4.93
CA LEU A 172 -15.81 17.12 3.94
C LEU A 172 -14.35 17.02 4.41
N ILE A 173 -13.83 15.80 4.46
CA ILE A 173 -12.43 15.54 4.78
C ILE A 173 -11.75 14.94 3.56
N ASN A 174 -10.73 15.64 3.05
CA ASN A 174 -9.86 15.12 2.01
C ASN A 174 -8.51 14.72 2.62
N PHE A 175 -8.06 13.53 2.30
CA PHE A 175 -6.79 12.98 2.76
C PHE A 175 -6.13 12.19 1.62
N ARG A 176 -4.90 11.75 1.86
CA ARG A 176 -4.15 10.87 0.96
C ARG A 176 -3.78 9.60 1.69
N THR A 177 -4.02 8.46 1.07
CA THR A 177 -3.34 7.21 1.43
C THR A 177 -1.99 7.18 0.72
N ARG A 178 -0.92 6.86 1.44
CA ARG A 178 0.45 6.88 0.92
C ARG A 178 1.17 5.58 1.25
N ILE A 179 1.86 5.04 0.25
CA ILE A 179 2.88 4.02 0.44
C ILE A 179 4.25 4.71 0.44
N THR A 180 5.07 4.36 1.41
CA THR A 180 6.47 4.80 1.51
C THR A 180 7.35 3.57 1.46
N TYR A 181 8.43 3.60 0.70
CA TYR A 181 9.35 2.49 0.53
C TYR A 181 10.76 3.02 0.21
N GLN A 182 11.74 2.15 0.37
CA GLN A 182 13.10 2.31 -0.11
C GLN A 182 13.31 1.39 -1.32
N TYR A 183 14.32 1.68 -2.14
CA TYR A 183 14.78 0.78 -3.19
C TYR A 183 16.25 1.09 -3.50
N VAL A 184 16.96 0.11 -4.05
CA VAL A 184 18.37 0.20 -4.46
C VAL A 184 18.49 -0.22 -5.92
#